data_AF-A0A3M6K7L2-F1
#
_entry.id   AF-A0A3M6K7L2-F1
#
_cell.length_a   1.000
_cell.length_b   1.000
_cell.length_c   1.000
_cell.angle_alpha   90.00
_cell.angle_beta   90.00
_cell.angle_gamma   90.00
#
_symmetry.space_group_name_H-M   'P 1'
#
loop_
_entity.id
_entity.type
_entity.pdbx_description
1 polymer ?
#
loop_
_entity_poly.entity_id
_entity_poly.type
_entity_poly.pdbx_seq_one_letter_code
_entity_poly.pdbx_strand_id
1 'polypeptide(L)'
;GCPDVLAAASTTPTKFDSDADGYYDFIDSCPSKPETWNKYNDHDGCPDIAPEQQRFVHDDDLDNIINDEDLCPLDPEDYDGDRDTDGCPDN
;
A
#
# COMPACT_ATOMS: atom_id res chain seq x y z
N GLY A 1 -31.45 -36.91 14.22
CA GLY A 1 -31.60 -35.58 13.62
C GLY A 1 -31.97 -34.63 14.73
N CYS A 2 -31.13 -33.62 14.98
CA CYS A 2 -31.44 -32.56 15.94
C CYS A 2 -32.34 -31.53 15.23
N PRO A 3 -33.45 -31.08 15.83
CA PRO A 3 -34.33 -30.12 15.18
C PRO A 3 -33.68 -28.74 15.17
N ASP A 4 -33.67 -28.10 13.99
CA ASP A 4 -33.25 -26.71 13.80
C ASP A 4 -34.23 -25.78 14.50
N VAL A 5 -33.89 -25.37 15.72
CA VAL A 5 -34.61 -24.32 16.43
C VAL A 5 -34.12 -22.99 15.85
N LEU A 6 -35.04 -22.30 15.17
CA LEU A 6 -34.93 -20.96 14.61
C LEU A 6 -33.90 -20.12 15.37
N ALA A 7 -32.73 -19.93 14.74
CA ALA A 7 -31.68 -19.07 15.25
C ALA A 7 -32.27 -17.69 15.50
N ALA A 8 -32.12 -17.23 16.74
CA ALA A 8 -32.53 -15.93 17.21
C ALA A 8 -32.20 -14.86 16.15
N ALA A 9 -33.20 -14.06 15.79
CA ALA A 9 -32.98 -12.81 15.07
C ALA A 9 -32.05 -11.95 15.95
N SER A 10 -30.75 -12.04 15.65
CA SER A 10 -29.70 -11.26 16.28
C SER A 10 -29.85 -9.83 15.79
N THR A 11 -30.57 -9.01 16.53
CA THR A 11 -30.59 -7.54 16.40
C THR A 11 -29.28 -6.89 16.86
N THR A 12 -28.22 -7.67 17.03
CA THR A 12 -26.85 -7.13 17.09
C THR A 12 -26.49 -6.72 15.67
N PRO A 13 -26.14 -5.45 15.38
CA PRO A 13 -25.62 -5.09 14.07
C PRO A 13 -24.46 -6.06 13.81
N THR A 14 -24.61 -6.88 12.77
CA THR A 14 -23.60 -7.85 12.38
C THR A 14 -22.41 -6.99 11.98
N LYS A 15 -21.42 -6.92 12.86
CA LYS A 15 -20.20 -6.15 12.66
C LYS A 15 -19.46 -6.81 11.50
N PHE A 16 -19.65 -6.25 10.31
CA PHE A 16 -19.04 -6.69 9.07
C PHE A 16 -17.68 -5.99 8.92
N ASP A 17 -16.72 -6.74 8.42
CA ASP A 17 -15.35 -6.33 8.13
C ASP A 17 -15.04 -7.03 6.79
N SER A 18 -15.20 -6.27 5.71
CA SER A 18 -15.23 -6.75 4.33
C SER A 18 -13.86 -7.17 3.80
N ASP A 19 -12.80 -6.54 4.26
CA ASP A 19 -11.41 -6.82 3.86
C ASP A 19 -10.57 -7.47 4.97
N ALA A 20 -11.17 -7.68 6.14
CA ALA A 20 -10.63 -8.43 7.27
C ALA A 20 -9.37 -7.78 7.87
N ASP A 21 -9.30 -6.46 7.89
CA ASP A 21 -8.17 -5.71 8.42
C ASP A 21 -8.30 -5.35 9.91
N GLY A 22 -9.47 -5.60 10.49
CA GLY A 22 -9.78 -5.33 11.90
C GLY A 22 -10.62 -4.08 12.15
N TYR A 23 -10.90 -3.28 11.12
CA TYR A 23 -11.88 -2.20 11.15
C TYR A 23 -13.23 -2.70 10.61
N TYR A 24 -14.31 -2.25 11.25
CA TYR A 24 -15.63 -2.60 10.75
C TYR A 24 -16.03 -1.63 9.64
N ASP A 25 -16.72 -2.10 8.61
CA ASP A 25 -17.13 -1.32 7.43
C ASP A 25 -17.79 0.04 7.73
N PHE A 26 -18.38 0.21 8.92
CA PHE A 26 -19.05 1.46 9.32
C PHE A 26 -18.11 2.52 9.94
N ILE A 27 -16.92 2.11 10.41
CA ILE A 27 -15.86 2.99 10.92
C ILE A 27 -14.64 3.03 10.00
N ASP A 28 -14.52 2.05 9.12
CA ASP A 28 -13.46 1.94 8.13
C ASP A 28 -13.67 2.97 7.00
N SER A 29 -12.62 3.72 6.69
CA SER A 29 -12.60 4.68 5.59
C SER A 29 -12.51 4.00 4.22
N CYS A 30 -11.97 2.78 4.16
CA CYS A 30 -11.82 1.95 2.97
C CYS A 30 -12.38 0.52 3.13
N PRO A 31 -13.71 0.32 3.22
CA PRO A 31 -14.39 -0.97 3.50
C PRO A 31 -14.21 -2.12 2.48
N SER A 32 -13.24 -2.06 1.60
CA SER A 32 -12.98 -3.09 0.58
C SER A 32 -11.49 -3.25 0.30
N LYS A 33 -10.65 -2.53 1.03
CA LYS A 33 -9.22 -2.50 0.86
C LYS A 33 -8.58 -2.52 2.24
N PRO A 34 -7.87 -3.60 2.58
CA PRO A 34 -7.34 -3.75 3.91
C PRO A 34 -6.25 -2.71 4.19
N GLU A 35 -6.25 -2.17 5.40
CA GLU A 35 -5.21 -1.32 5.98
C GLU A 35 -3.79 -1.88 5.78
N THR A 36 -2.84 -0.97 5.57
CA THR A 36 -1.41 -1.29 5.47
C THR A 36 -0.65 -0.75 6.67
N TRP A 37 -0.14 -1.65 7.49
CA TRP A 37 0.61 -1.31 8.71
C TRP A 37 2.03 -0.82 8.39
N ASN A 38 2.15 0.41 7.88
CA ASN A 38 3.39 1.02 7.40
C ASN A 38 3.85 2.23 8.24
N LYS A 39 3.20 2.49 9.38
CA LYS A 39 3.47 3.62 10.30
C LYS A 39 2.98 4.97 9.76
N TYR A 40 2.13 4.96 8.75
CA TYR A 40 1.51 6.14 8.18
C TYR A 40 0.00 5.92 8.16
N ASN A 41 -0.71 6.71 8.97
CA ASN A 41 -2.18 6.65 9.08
C ASN A 41 -2.80 5.28 9.36
N ASP A 42 -2.10 4.33 10.01
CA ASP A 42 -2.58 2.96 10.32
C ASP A 42 -3.91 2.84 11.14
N HIS A 43 -4.60 3.95 11.41
CA HIS A 43 -5.81 4.03 12.22
C HIS A 43 -7.06 4.47 11.45
N ASP A 44 -6.97 4.67 10.13
CA ASP A 44 -8.11 5.09 9.30
C ASP A 44 -8.79 3.93 8.56
N GLY A 45 -8.16 2.74 8.53
CA GLY A 45 -8.66 1.54 7.86
C GLY A 45 -8.32 1.52 6.35
N CYS A 46 -7.49 2.44 5.88
CA CYS A 46 -7.16 2.56 4.47
C CYS A 46 -5.72 2.14 4.18
N PRO A 47 -5.47 1.44 3.05
CA PRO A 47 -4.12 1.22 2.60
C PRO A 47 -3.50 2.54 2.15
N ASP A 48 -2.51 2.99 2.90
CA ASP A 48 -1.72 4.16 2.61
C ASP A 48 -0.30 3.81 2.16
N ILE A 49 0.44 4.81 1.67
CA ILE A 49 1.86 4.66 1.32
C ILE A 49 2.64 5.68 2.12
N ALA A 50 3.49 5.19 3.03
CA ALA A 50 4.35 6.07 3.81
C ALA A 50 5.25 6.91 2.89
N PRO A 51 5.58 8.17 3.24
CA PRO A 51 6.46 9.02 2.42
C PRO A 51 7.81 8.38 2.09
N GLU A 52 8.35 7.57 3.01
CA GLU A 52 9.58 6.80 2.80
C GLU A 52 9.39 5.75 1.68
N GLN A 53 8.23 5.11 1.62
CA GLN A 53 7.89 4.10 0.62
C GLN A 53 7.56 4.71 -0.75
N GLN A 54 7.11 5.96 -0.80
CA GLN A 54 6.75 6.63 -2.07
C GLN A 54 7.95 6.79 -3.02
N ARG A 55 9.17 6.93 -2.49
CA ARG A 55 10.38 7.01 -3.35
C ARG A 55 10.56 5.72 -4.15
N PHE A 56 10.44 4.57 -3.49
CA PHE A 56 10.57 3.24 -4.10
C PHE A 56 9.45 2.89 -5.11
N VAL A 57 8.35 3.65 -5.16
CA VAL A 57 7.25 3.39 -6.11
C VAL A 57 7.56 3.97 -7.49
N HIS A 58 8.43 4.97 -7.55
CA HIS A 58 8.71 5.73 -8.77
C HIS A 58 10.19 5.75 -9.11
N ASP A 59 11.01 4.93 -8.47
CA ASP A 59 12.46 4.82 -8.64
C ASP A 59 12.76 3.32 -8.48
N ASP A 60 12.76 2.60 -9.60
CA ASP A 60 12.73 1.13 -9.64
C ASP A 60 14.11 0.52 -9.29
N ASP A 61 15.21 1.24 -9.56
CA ASP A 61 16.59 0.80 -9.29
C ASP A 61 17.25 1.51 -8.09
N LEU A 62 16.59 2.51 -7.51
CA LEU A 62 16.93 3.18 -6.27
C LEU A 62 18.17 4.06 -6.37
N ASP A 63 18.40 4.64 -7.53
CA ASP A 63 19.50 5.56 -7.78
C ASP A 63 19.16 7.02 -7.42
N ASN A 64 17.93 7.32 -6.98
CA ASN A 64 17.36 8.63 -6.64
C ASN A 64 16.85 9.47 -7.82
N ILE A 65 16.77 8.91 -9.02
CA ILE A 65 16.13 9.51 -10.19
C ILE A 65 14.79 8.79 -10.38
N ILE A 66 13.71 9.54 -10.61
CA ILE A 66 12.40 8.90 -10.79
C ILE A 66 12.33 8.28 -12.19
N ASN A 67 11.68 7.13 -12.34
CA ASN A 67 11.49 6.39 -13.60
C ASN A 67 10.98 7.26 -14.76
N ASP A 68 10.24 8.34 -14.47
CA ASP A 68 9.74 9.29 -15.48
C ASP A 68 10.82 10.29 -15.97
N GLU A 69 11.89 10.48 -15.19
CA GLU A 69 13.05 11.33 -15.47
C GLU A 69 14.34 10.51 -15.74
N ASP A 70 14.27 9.19 -15.62
CA ASP A 70 15.35 8.23 -15.79
C ASP A 70 15.37 7.61 -17.20
N LEU A 71 16.52 7.64 -17.88
CA LEU A 71 16.69 7.04 -19.22
C LEU A 71 16.80 5.50 -19.18
N CYS A 72 17.22 4.90 -18.07
CA CYS A 72 17.26 3.47 -17.86
C CYS A 72 16.76 3.10 -16.44
N PRO A 73 15.43 3.08 -16.25
CA PRO A 73 14.75 2.86 -14.96
C PRO A 73 15.03 1.54 -14.21
N LEU A 74 15.92 0.68 -14.70
CA LEU A 74 16.25 -0.62 -14.11
C LEU A 74 17.75 -0.80 -13.89
N ASP A 75 18.57 0.15 -14.34
CA ASP A 75 20.02 0.09 -14.33
C ASP A 75 20.54 1.37 -13.64
N PRO A 76 20.94 1.28 -12.36
CA PRO A 76 21.19 2.46 -11.54
C PRO A 76 22.39 3.27 -12.03
N GLU A 77 22.28 4.59 -11.97
CA GLU A 77 23.36 5.56 -12.20
C GLU A 77 24.60 5.26 -11.34
N ASP A 78 25.80 5.38 -11.93
CA ASP A 78 27.07 5.08 -11.27
C ASP A 78 27.79 6.31 -10.70
N TYR A 79 27.26 7.52 -10.97
CA TYR A 79 27.71 8.80 -10.40
C TYR A 79 29.22 9.02 -10.56
N ASP A 80 29.74 8.75 -11.77
CA ASP A 80 31.17 8.79 -12.08
C ASP A 80 31.69 10.17 -12.53
N GLY A 81 30.78 11.15 -12.70
CA GLY A 81 31.07 12.50 -13.15
C GLY A 81 30.84 12.74 -14.64
N ASP A 82 30.41 11.74 -15.40
CA ASP A 82 29.80 11.89 -16.72
C ASP A 82 28.28 11.65 -16.59
N ARG A 83 27.50 12.53 -17.23
CA ARG A 83 26.02 12.54 -17.28
C ARG A 83 25.22 12.00 -16.07
N ASP A 84 25.70 12.21 -14.83
CA ASP A 84 25.07 11.83 -13.53
C ASP A 84 23.60 12.24 -13.27
N THR A 85 22.90 12.82 -14.24
CA THR A 85 21.50 13.24 -14.15
C THR A 85 20.63 12.61 -15.23
N ASP A 86 21.19 11.76 -16.10
CA ASP A 86 20.42 11.06 -17.13
C ASP A 86 19.87 9.71 -16.63
N GLY A 87 20.31 9.25 -15.46
CA GLY A 87 19.83 8.02 -14.84
C GLY A 87 20.48 6.78 -15.41
N CYS A 88 21.57 6.94 -16.17
CA CYS A 88 22.21 5.82 -16.83
C CYS A 88 23.71 5.67 -16.57
N PRO A 89 24.17 4.44 -16.32
CA PRO A 89 25.59 4.18 -16.13
C PRO A 89 26.37 4.46 -17.42
N ASP A 90 27.48 5.19 -17.29
CA ASP A 90 28.18 5.82 -18.42
C ASP A 90 29.31 4.97 -19.06
N ASN A 91 29.16 3.65 -19.00
CA ASN A 91 30.18 2.66 -19.41
C ASN A 91 30.13 2.17 -20.86
#